data_AF-A0A317BKC7-F1
#
_entry.id   AF-A0A317BKC7-F1
#
_cell.length_a   1.000
_cell.length_b   1.000
_cell.length_c   1.000
_cell.angle_alpha   90.00
_cell.angle_beta   90.00
_cell.angle_gamma   90.00
#
_symmetry.space_group_name_H-M   'P 1'
#
loop_
_entity.id
_entity.type
_entity.pdbx_description
1 polymer ?
#
loop_
_entity_poly.entity_id
_entity_poly.type
_entity_poly.pdbx_seq_one_letter_code
_entity_poly.pdbx_strand_id
1 'polypeptide(L)'
;MAERKRRLSVEEREELELQSVAERLSEGGLYCLERIDAVLAWLVAEDEGAKKAVVEALAERDEGLGDVKKTLQAQLDGVLEVEGAEREVLETLVGFLE
;
A
#
# COMPACT_ATOMS: atom_id res chain seq x y z
N MET A 1 6.37 -7.89 -24.60
CA MET A 1 6.69 -7.93 -23.15
C MET A 1 6.17 -9.19 -22.45
N ALA A 2 4.95 -9.67 -22.73
CA ALA A 2 4.36 -10.85 -22.07
C ALA A 2 5.11 -12.18 -22.30
N GLU A 3 5.67 -12.42 -23.48
CA GLU A 3 6.42 -13.66 -23.75
C GLU A 3 7.81 -13.70 -23.09
N ARG A 4 8.41 -12.53 -22.78
CA ARG A 4 9.74 -12.45 -22.13
C ARG A 4 9.70 -12.85 -20.65
N LYS A 5 8.58 -12.56 -19.96
CA LYS A 5 8.39 -12.94 -18.54
C LYS A 5 8.27 -14.45 -18.31
N ARG A 6 8.01 -15.25 -19.36
CA ARG A 6 7.75 -16.69 -19.23
C ARG A 6 9.01 -17.57 -19.13
N ARG A 7 10.20 -17.01 -19.34
CA ARG A 7 11.49 -17.74 -19.35
C ARG A 7 12.50 -17.29 -18.31
N LEU A 8 12.13 -16.37 -17.42
CA LEU A 8 13.02 -15.89 -16.36
C LEU A 8 13.15 -16.95 -15.26
N SER A 9 14.39 -17.16 -14.81
CA SER A 9 14.71 -17.91 -13.59
C SER A 9 14.07 -17.23 -12.37
N VAL A 10 14.07 -17.91 -11.23
CA VAL A 10 13.55 -17.34 -9.97
C VAL A 10 14.37 -16.10 -9.57
N GLU A 11 15.70 -16.19 -9.65
CA GLU A 11 16.63 -15.09 -9.34
C GLU A 11 16.40 -13.88 -10.27
N GLU A 12 16.20 -14.11 -11.57
CA GLU A 12 15.92 -13.03 -12.53
C GLU A 12 14.56 -12.35 -12.27
N ARG A 13 13.57 -13.07 -11.71
CA ARG A 13 12.28 -12.49 -11.31
C ARG A 13 12.43 -11.65 -10.05
N GLU A 14 13.17 -12.16 -9.06
CA GLU A 14 13.45 -11.44 -7.82
C GLU A 14 14.23 -10.14 -8.08
N GLU A 15 15.24 -10.16 -8.96
CA GLU A 15 15.96 -8.94 -9.37
C GLU A 15 15.05 -7.92 -10.06
N LEU A 16 14.17 -8.36 -10.95
CA LEU A 16 13.22 -7.47 -11.63
C LEU A 16 12.16 -6.90 -10.68
N GLU A 17 11.72 -7.68 -9.68
CA GLU A 17 10.82 -7.20 -8.64
C GLU A 17 11.52 -6.17 -7.74
N LEU A 18 12.75 -6.42 -7.32
CA LEU A 18 13.56 -5.47 -6.56
C LEU A 18 13.78 -4.16 -7.32
N GLN A 19 14.13 -4.23 -8.62
CA GLN A 19 14.26 -3.04 -9.47
C GLN A 19 12.93 -2.28 -9.59
N SER A 20 11.82 -2.98 -9.81
CA SER A 20 10.49 -2.36 -9.89
C SER A 20 10.08 -1.68 -8.58
N VAL A 21 10.43 -2.25 -7.43
CA VAL A 21 10.17 -1.64 -6.11
C VAL A 21 11.03 -0.39 -5.94
N ALA A 22 12.32 -0.45 -6.25
CA ALA A 22 13.22 0.68 -6.16
C ALA A 22 12.76 1.87 -7.02
N GLU A 23 12.36 1.61 -8.27
CA GLU A 23 11.82 2.64 -9.18
C GLU A 23 10.51 3.26 -8.65
N ARG A 24 9.62 2.45 -8.07
CA ARG A 24 8.36 2.94 -7.46
C ARG A 24 8.64 3.81 -6.22
N LEU A 25 9.67 3.48 -5.44
CA LEU A 25 10.10 4.26 -4.28
C LEU A 25 10.81 5.56 -4.69
N SER A 26 11.67 5.55 -5.70
CA SER A 26 12.47 6.72 -6.10
C SER A 26 11.76 7.67 -7.05
N GLU A 27 10.96 7.16 -7.99
CA GLU A 27 10.34 7.96 -9.07
C GLU A 27 8.80 7.91 -9.04
N GLY A 28 8.21 6.86 -8.47
CA GLY A 28 6.75 6.66 -8.45
C GLY A 28 6.01 7.28 -7.26
N GLY A 29 6.72 7.82 -6.26
CA GLY A 29 6.12 8.42 -5.06
C GLY A 29 5.44 7.42 -4.12
N LEU A 30 5.73 6.11 -4.25
CA LEU A 30 5.08 5.04 -3.50
C LEU A 30 5.17 5.26 -1.97
N TYR A 31 6.33 5.67 -1.48
CA TYR A 31 6.52 5.99 -0.06
C TYR A 31 5.56 7.08 0.42
N CYS A 32 5.33 8.13 -0.37
CA CYS A 32 4.39 9.19 0.00
C CYS A 32 2.96 8.68 0.00
N LEU A 33 2.59 7.84 -0.97
CA LEU A 33 1.27 7.23 -1.03
C LEU A 33 1.01 6.34 0.19
N GLU A 34 1.95 5.46 0.55
CA GLU A 34 1.86 4.61 1.75
C GLU A 34 1.66 5.44 3.02
N ARG A 35 2.40 6.57 3.16
CA ARG A 35 2.24 7.47 4.31
C ARG A 35 0.89 8.19 4.32
N ILE A 36 0.38 8.60 3.16
CA ILE A 36 -0.95 9.20 3.05
C ILE A 36 -2.02 8.18 3.41
N ASP A 37 -1.94 6.97 2.85
CA ASP A 37 -2.90 5.89 3.11
C ASP A 37 -2.90 5.47 4.59
N ALA A 38 -1.74 5.48 5.25
CA ALA A 38 -1.66 5.24 6.69
C ALA A 38 -2.36 6.34 7.50
N VAL A 39 -2.20 7.61 7.13
CA VAL A 39 -2.90 8.73 7.77
C VAL A 39 -4.41 8.65 7.54
N LEU A 40 -4.86 8.31 6.33
CA LEU A 40 -6.27 8.11 6.03
C LEU A 40 -6.87 6.98 6.87
N ALA A 41 -6.15 5.86 7.01
CA ALA A 41 -6.60 4.74 7.84
C ALA A 41 -6.71 5.13 9.33
N TRP A 42 -5.76 5.92 9.85
CA TRP A 42 -5.85 6.47 11.20
C TRP A 42 -7.10 7.34 11.39
N LEU A 43 -7.38 8.24 10.45
CA LEU A 43 -8.57 9.09 10.51
C LEU A 43 -9.88 8.26 10.48
N VAL A 44 -9.92 7.22 9.65
CA VAL A 44 -11.05 6.29 9.57
C VAL A 44 -11.26 5.52 10.87
N ALA A 45 -10.18 5.12 11.55
CA ALA A 45 -10.24 4.38 12.80
C ALA A 45 -10.71 5.24 13.99
N GLU A 46 -10.36 6.53 13.99
CA GLU A 46 -10.58 7.44 15.14
C GLU A 46 -11.94 8.15 15.11
N ASP A 47 -12.48 8.49 13.92
CA ASP A 47 -13.68 9.32 13.80
C ASP A 47 -14.58 8.94 12.62
N GLU A 48 -15.86 8.72 12.91
CA GLU A 48 -16.86 8.36 11.89
C GLU A 48 -17.16 9.52 10.91
N GLY A 49 -17.02 10.78 11.35
CA GLY A 49 -17.16 11.95 10.47
C GLY A 49 -16.01 12.02 9.45
N ALA A 50 -14.79 11.78 9.90
CA ALA A 50 -13.60 11.68 9.07
C ALA A 50 -13.70 10.49 8.11
N LYS A 51 -14.13 9.32 8.58
CA LYS A 51 -14.41 8.15 7.72
C LYS A 51 -15.34 8.51 6.56
N LYS A 52 -16.45 9.19 6.85
CA LYS A 52 -17.41 9.60 5.82
C LYS A 52 -16.76 10.54 4.80
N ALA A 53 -16.03 11.55 5.26
CA ALA A 53 -15.34 12.51 4.38
C ALA A 53 -14.29 11.82 3.49
N VAL A 54 -13.53 10.87 4.04
CA VAL A 54 -12.54 10.08 3.30
C VAL A 54 -13.21 9.23 2.23
N VAL A 55 -14.29 8.51 2.56
CA VAL A 55 -15.05 7.70 1.60
C VAL A 55 -15.63 8.55 0.47
N GLU A 56 -16.21 9.70 0.80
CA GLU A 56 -16.76 10.63 -0.21
C GLU A 56 -15.65 11.15 -1.15
N ALA A 57 -14.49 11.52 -0.62
CA ALA A 57 -13.38 12.02 -1.42
C ALA A 57 -12.75 10.95 -2.33
N LEU A 58 -12.58 9.71 -1.84
CA LEU A 58 -12.07 8.60 -2.66
C LEU A 58 -13.03 8.25 -3.81
N ALA A 59 -14.34 8.32 -3.56
CA ALA A 59 -15.35 8.04 -4.56
C ALA A 59 -15.35 9.03 -5.74
N GLU A 60 -14.80 10.24 -5.61
CA GLU A 60 -14.61 11.18 -6.72
C GLU A 60 -13.72 10.61 -7.85
N ARG A 61 -12.92 9.58 -7.53
CA ARG A 61 -11.99 8.90 -8.45
C ARG A 61 -12.30 7.42 -8.64
N ASP A 62 -13.52 6.98 -8.29
CA ASP A 62 -13.93 5.57 -8.30
C ASP A 62 -13.08 4.67 -7.37
N GLU A 63 -12.49 5.24 -6.31
CA GLU A 63 -11.70 4.54 -5.29
C GLU A 63 -12.50 4.36 -3.99
N GLY A 64 -12.03 3.47 -3.11
CA GLY A 64 -12.61 3.30 -1.78
C GLY A 64 -11.59 2.85 -0.73
N LEU A 65 -12.07 2.59 0.50
CA LEU A 65 -11.20 2.12 1.60
C LEU A 65 -10.45 0.82 1.25
N GLY A 66 -11.02 0.00 0.36
CA GLY A 66 -10.35 -1.17 -0.18
C GLY A 66 -9.07 -0.88 -0.96
N ASP A 67 -8.92 0.31 -1.55
CA ASP A 67 -7.70 0.72 -2.26
C ASP A 67 -6.62 1.17 -1.28
N VAL A 68 -6.99 1.97 -0.27
CA VAL A 68 -6.13 2.30 0.89
C VAL A 68 -5.62 1.02 1.55
N LYS A 69 -6.52 0.05 1.78
CA LYS A 69 -6.20 -1.25 2.37
C LYS A 69 -5.17 -2.02 1.54
N LYS A 70 -5.28 -2.01 0.20
CA LYS A 70 -4.31 -2.67 -0.69
C LYS A 70 -2.93 -2.07 -0.55
N THR A 71 -2.81 -0.75 -0.45
CA THR A 71 -1.51 -0.08 -0.26
C THR A 71 -0.87 -0.51 1.06
N LEU A 72 -1.61 -0.45 2.16
CA LEU A 72 -1.09 -0.83 3.48
C LEU A 72 -0.75 -2.31 3.57
N GLN A 73 -1.55 -3.17 2.94
CA GLN A 73 -1.24 -4.60 2.84
C GLN A 73 0.03 -4.84 2.02
N ALA A 74 0.22 -4.13 0.91
CA ALA A 74 1.44 -4.22 0.10
C ALA A 74 2.68 -3.75 0.87
N GLN A 75 2.54 -2.77 1.78
CA GLN A 75 3.61 -2.35 2.68
C GLN A 75 3.95 -3.45 3.70
N LEU A 76 2.94 -4.10 4.29
CA LEU A 76 3.12 -5.21 5.24
C LEU A 76 3.77 -6.45 4.61
N ASP A 77 3.40 -6.73 3.36
CA ASP A 77 3.88 -7.85 2.54
C ASP A 77 5.20 -7.51 1.82
N GLY A 78 5.63 -6.25 1.90
CA GLY A 78 6.82 -5.75 1.22
C GLY A 78 8.12 -6.37 1.73
N VAL A 79 9.15 -6.29 0.89
CA VAL A 79 10.49 -6.86 1.16
C VAL A 79 11.26 -6.01 2.20
N LEU A 80 10.90 -4.73 2.35
CA LEU A 80 11.51 -3.86 3.33
C LEU A 80 10.96 -4.17 4.72
N GLU A 81 11.87 -4.35 5.68
CA GLU A 81 11.53 -4.68 7.05
C GLU A 81 10.77 -3.48 7.67
N VAL A 82 9.48 -3.68 7.94
CA VAL A 82 8.69 -2.79 8.80
C VAL A 82 9.03 -3.14 10.25
N GLU A 83 9.40 -2.15 11.07
CA GLU A 83 9.68 -2.37 12.49
C GLU A 83 8.49 -3.02 13.19
N GLY A 84 8.73 -3.91 14.16
CA GLY A 84 7.66 -4.69 14.80
C GLY A 84 6.51 -3.85 15.37
N ALA A 85 6.81 -2.69 15.95
CA ALA A 85 5.80 -1.76 16.46
C ALA A 85 5.01 -1.07 15.33
N GLU A 86 5.65 -0.73 14.21
CA GLU A 86 4.98 -0.14 13.05
C GLU A 86 4.08 -1.19 12.36
N ARG A 87 4.53 -2.45 12.31
CA ARG A 87 3.74 -3.57 11.77
C ARG A 87 2.43 -3.78 12.53
N GLU A 88 2.48 -3.85 13.86
CA GLU A 88 1.28 -4.04 14.70
C GLU A 88 0.23 -2.93 14.48
N VAL A 89 0.71 -1.69 14.37
CA VAL A 89 -0.14 -0.54 14.05
C VAL A 89 -0.76 -0.70 12.67
N LEU A 90 0.02 -1.02 11.64
CA LEU A 90 -0.47 -1.20 10.27
C LEU A 90 -1.50 -2.34 10.17
N GLU A 91 -1.26 -3.47 10.82
CA GLU A 91 -2.21 -4.60 10.86
C GLU A 91 -3.54 -4.18 11.51
N THR A 92 -3.47 -3.38 12.58
CA THR A 92 -4.64 -2.82 13.24
C THR A 92 -5.41 -1.88 12.31
N LEU A 93 -4.72 -0.97 11.62
CA LEU A 93 -5.32 -0.03 10.67
C LEU A 93 -5.99 -0.74 9.49
N VAL A 94 -5.36 -1.78 8.95
CA VAL A 94 -5.94 -2.63 7.89
C VAL A 94 -7.27 -3.25 8.32
N GLY A 95 -7.41 -3.58 9.61
CA GLY A 95 -8.66 -4.07 10.20
C GLY A 95 -9.80 -3.05 10.24
N PHE A 96 -9.52 -1.75 10.23
CA PHE A 96 -10.54 -0.70 10.20
C PHE A 96 -11.04 -0.35 8.79
N LEU A 97 -10.35 -0.83 7.75
CA LEU A 97 -10.63 -0.55 6.34
C LEU A 97 -11.51 -1.62 5.65
N GLU A 98 -12.41 -2.28 6.40
CA GLU A 98 -13.39 -3.22 5.82
C GLU A 98 -14.48 -2.55 4.98
#